data_AF-A0A5J5UHH2-F1
#
_entry.id   AF-A0A5J5UHH2-F1
#
_cell.length_a   1.000
_cell.length_b   1.000
_cell.length_c   1.000
_cell.angle_alpha   90.00
_cell.angle_beta   90.00
_cell.angle_gamma   90.00
#
_symmetry.space_group_name_H-M   'P 1'
#
loop_
_entity.id
_entity.type
_entity.pdbx_description
1 polymer ?
#
loop_
_entity_poly.entity_id
_entity_poly.type
_entity_poly.pdbx_seq_one_letter_code
_entity_poly.pdbx_strand_id
1 'polypeptide(L)'
;MRHYEYAPIFFQSFEKQKMKLISMIPQGWKVLVWTSAVHMDPEIYPNPKEFLLSIWNDFIPKAGAFLPFSTGSSTCPRADLAKLEVTIFLHYFLLNYKLVQLNPGGPVNYFPSLDPADNCLAKIIKIR
;
A
#
# COMPACT_ATOMS: atom_id res chain seq x y z
N MET A 1 4.71 -1.84 -0.68
CA MET A 1 3.24 -1.97 -0.78
C MET A 1 2.50 -1.20 0.32
N ARG A 2 3.03 -1.02 1.54
CA ARG A 2 2.40 -0.18 2.59
C ARG A 2 2.36 1.33 2.24
N HIS A 3 3.51 1.92 1.91
CA HIS A 3 3.63 3.38 1.69
C HIS A 3 3.21 3.85 0.32
N TYR A 4 3.29 2.96 -0.67
CA TYR A 4 2.98 3.24 -2.06
C TYR A 4 1.90 2.25 -2.49
N GLU A 5 0.66 2.58 -2.15
CA GLU A 5 -0.53 1.81 -2.46
C GLU A 5 -1.15 2.38 -3.74
N TYR A 6 -1.40 1.52 -4.72
CA TYR A 6 -1.89 1.94 -6.03
C TYR A 6 -3.39 2.29 -6.01
N ALA A 7 -4.15 1.65 -5.12
CA ALA A 7 -5.58 1.84 -4.98
C ALA A 7 -5.93 2.01 -3.50
N PRO A 8 -5.78 3.22 -2.95
CA PRO A 8 -5.95 3.48 -1.51
C PRO A 8 -7.41 3.67 -1.08
N ILE A 9 -8.34 3.72 -2.04
CA ILE A 9 -9.73 4.07 -1.82
C ILE A 9 -10.62 3.05 -2.55
N PHE A 10 -11.52 2.40 -1.83
CA PHE A 10 -12.52 1.50 -2.40
C PHE A 10 -13.91 1.76 -1.82
N PHE A 11 -14.94 1.53 -2.63
CA PHE A 11 -16.33 1.57 -2.20
C PHE A 11 -16.77 0.21 -1.70
N GLN A 12 -17.32 0.16 -0.48
CA GLN A 12 -17.96 -1.03 0.07
C GLN A 12 -19.46 -0.74 0.26
N SER A 13 -20.30 -1.57 -0.37
CA SER A 13 -21.74 -1.56 -0.14
C SER A 13 -22.08 -2.55 0.99
N PHE A 14 -22.85 -2.11 1.98
CA PHE A 14 -23.28 -2.98 3.07
C PHE A 14 -24.70 -3.45 2.81
N GLU A 15 -24.83 -4.75 2.52
CA GLU A 15 -26.13 -5.36 2.20
C GLU A 15 -26.82 -5.96 3.45
N LYS A 16 -26.05 -6.32 4.48
CA LYS A 16 -26.57 -6.74 5.80
C LYS A 16 -25.70 -6.20 6.95
N GLN A 17 -26.38 -5.62 7.92
CA GLN A 17 -25.83 -4.94 9.09
C GLN A 17 -24.93 -5.86 9.92
N LYS A 18 -23.61 -5.70 9.81
CA LYS A 18 -22.64 -6.27 10.76
C LYS A 18 -21.39 -5.40 10.83
N MET A 19 -21.52 -4.24 11.47
CA MET A 19 -20.38 -3.53 12.03
C MET A 19 -20.78 -3.02 13.42
N LYS A 20 -20.15 -3.58 14.46
CA LYS A 20 -20.59 -3.47 15.87
C LYS A 20 -20.30 -2.09 16.51
N LEU A 21 -19.60 -1.18 15.81
CA LEU A 21 -19.18 0.12 16.36
C LEU A 21 -19.99 1.32 15.88
N ILE A 22 -20.77 1.21 14.79
CA ILE A 22 -21.52 2.35 14.23
C ILE A 22 -22.95 1.90 13.97
N SER A 23 -23.80 1.99 14.99
CA SER A 23 -25.24 1.65 14.93
C SER A 23 -26.08 2.55 14.01
N MET A 24 -25.46 3.52 13.31
CA MET A 24 -26.14 4.58 12.56
C MET A 24 -26.03 4.50 11.03
N ILE A 25 -25.37 3.49 10.44
CA ILE A 25 -25.28 3.40 8.96
C ILE A 25 -26.57 2.74 8.42
N PRO A 26 -27.43 3.46 7.67
CA PRO A 26 -28.63 2.89 7.10
C PRO A 26 -28.31 1.88 6.00
N GLN A 27 -29.18 0.88 5.84
CA GLN A 27 -29.05 -0.09 4.76
C GLN A 27 -29.07 0.60 3.38
N GLY A 28 -28.18 0.19 2.48
CA GLY A 28 -28.05 0.78 1.14
C GLY A 28 -27.04 1.92 1.03
N TRP A 29 -26.39 2.32 2.13
CA TRP A 29 -25.30 3.29 2.08
C TRP A 29 -24.02 2.66 1.54
N LYS A 30 -23.33 3.42 0.68
CA LYS A 30 -21.99 3.09 0.21
C LYS A 30 -20.99 3.77 1.14
N VAL A 31 -20.12 2.98 1.75
CA VAL A 31 -19.04 3.49 2.59
C VAL A 31 -17.78 3.54 1.74
N LEU A 32 -17.09 4.68 1.79
CA LEU A 32 -15.77 4.82 1.22
C LEU A 32 -14.75 4.38 2.27
N VAL A 33 -13.98 3.35 1.95
CA VAL A 33 -12.91 2.86 2.83
C VAL A 33 -11.59 3.38 2.31
N TRP A 34 -10.87 4.13 3.17
CA TRP A 34 -9.53 4.60 2.89
C TRP A 34 -8.51 3.69 3.57
N THR A 35 -7.88 2.80 2.81
CA THR A 35 -6.95 1.80 3.35
C THR A 35 -5.61 2.41 3.80
N SER A 36 -5.12 3.43 3.10
CA SER A 36 -3.87 4.09 3.48
C SER A 36 -3.93 4.80 4.84
N ALA A 37 -5.11 5.22 5.30
CA ALA A 37 -5.26 5.77 6.65
C ALA A 37 -4.91 4.72 7.72
N VAL A 38 -5.29 3.46 7.50
CA VAL A 38 -4.97 2.34 8.41
C VAL A 38 -3.46 2.06 8.43
N HIS A 39 -2.79 2.18 7.27
CA HIS A 39 -1.33 1.97 7.18
C HIS A 39 -0.51 3.09 7.81
N MET A 40 -1.13 4.25 8.02
CA MET A 40 -0.53 5.43 8.64
C MET A 40 -0.86 5.56 10.13
N ASP A 41 -1.57 4.59 10.70
CA ASP A 41 -1.96 4.59 12.12
C ASP A 41 -0.74 4.26 13.03
N PRO A 42 -0.34 5.18 13.93
CA PRO A 42 0.78 4.96 14.84
C PRO A 42 0.51 3.88 15.90
N GLU A 43 -0.75 3.53 16.17
CA GLU A 43 -1.09 2.43 17.10
C GLU A 43 -0.75 1.05 16.51
N ILE A 44 -0.74 0.96 15.18
CA ILE A 44 -0.43 -0.26 14.44
C ILE A 44 1.03 -0.28 14.00
N TYR A 45 1.53 0.85 13.50
CA TYR A 45 2.87 0.98 12.95
C TYR A 45 3.67 2.07 13.68
N PRO A 46 4.67 1.72 14.51
CA PRO A 46 5.53 2.74 15.10
C PRO A 46 6.29 3.49 14.00
N ASN A 47 6.26 4.82 14.04
CA ASN A 47 6.79 5.72 13.01
C ASN A 47 6.25 5.44 11.60
N PRO A 48 4.94 5.65 11.36
CA PRO A 48 4.30 5.27 10.11
C PRO A 48 4.85 6.03 8.90
N LYS A 49 5.44 7.21 9.07
CA LYS A 49 6.03 7.99 7.97
C LYS A 49 7.36 7.42 7.46
N GLU A 50 8.02 6.57 8.24
CA GLU A 50 9.33 6.05 7.90
C GLU A 50 9.23 4.72 7.14
N PHE A 51 10.06 4.59 6.10
CA PHE A 51 10.20 3.34 5.36
C PHE A 51 11.24 2.45 6.03
N LEU A 52 10.82 1.72 7.07
CA LEU A 52 11.66 0.75 7.77
C LEU A 52 11.31 -0.68 7.35
N LEU A 53 12.28 -1.40 6.80
CA LEU A 53 12.14 -2.81 6.44
C LEU A 53 12.21 -3.74 7.66
N SER A 54 12.96 -3.35 8.70
CA SER A 54 13.17 -4.13 9.92
C SER A 54 11.88 -4.44 10.68
N ILE A 55 10.85 -3.60 10.53
CA ILE A 55 9.54 -3.81 11.15
C ILE A 55 9.00 -5.20 10.80
N TRP A 56 9.21 -5.68 9.56
CA TRP A 56 8.64 -6.94 9.10
C TRP A 56 9.27 -8.20 9.72
N ASN A 57 10.39 -8.10 10.46
CA ASN A 57 11.01 -9.24 11.10
C ASN A 57 10.21 -9.72 12.34
N ASP A 58 9.70 -8.77 13.13
CA ASP A 58 8.99 -9.04 14.40
C ASP A 58 7.50 -8.68 14.32
N PHE A 59 7.03 -8.17 13.19
CA PHE A 59 5.67 -7.70 13.02
C PHE A 59 4.70 -8.84 12.69
N ILE A 60 3.77 -9.09 13.62
CA ILE A 60 2.61 -9.96 13.40
C ILE A 60 1.40 -9.05 13.11
N PRO A 61 0.94 -8.93 11.86
CA PRO A 61 -0.20 -8.08 11.53
C PRO A 61 -1.46 -8.58 12.23
N LYS A 62 -2.13 -7.69 12.96
CA LYS A 62 -3.52 -7.92 13.37
C LYS A 62 -4.40 -8.04 12.11
N ALA A 63 -5.46 -8.85 12.18
CA ALA A 63 -6.40 -8.96 11.07
C ALA A 63 -6.96 -7.57 10.71
N GLY A 64 -6.84 -7.17 9.45
CA GLY A 64 -7.26 -5.85 8.98
C GLY A 64 -6.25 -4.72 9.13
N ALA A 65 -5.07 -4.96 9.71
CA ALA A 65 -4.02 -3.95 9.86
C ALA A 65 -3.21 -3.71 8.57
N PHE A 66 -3.06 -4.75 7.74
CA PHE A 66 -2.30 -4.68 6.49
C PHE A 66 -3.20 -5.05 5.30
N LEU A 67 -3.51 -4.07 4.46
CA LEU A 67 -4.57 -4.15 3.44
C LEU A 67 -4.18 -3.67 2.03
N PRO A 68 -2.94 -3.89 1.52
CA PRO A 68 -2.53 -3.36 0.21
C PRO A 68 -3.30 -3.93 -0.99
N PHE A 69 -4.01 -5.05 -0.80
CA PHE A 69 -4.83 -5.71 -1.81
C PHE A 69 -6.25 -6.01 -1.30
N SER A 70 -6.72 -5.23 -0.32
CA SER A 70 -7.93 -5.53 0.47
C SER A 70 -7.81 -6.83 1.29
N THR A 71 -8.90 -7.25 1.96
CA THR A 71 -9.00 -8.48 2.75
C THR A 71 -10.37 -9.14 2.59
N GLY A 72 -10.49 -10.41 2.96
CA GLY A 72 -11.75 -11.17 2.89
C GLY A 72 -12.21 -11.42 1.46
N SER A 73 -13.52 -11.31 1.21
CA SER A 73 -14.15 -11.58 -0.09
C SER A 73 -13.82 -10.55 -1.18
N SER A 74 -13.30 -9.38 -0.80
CA SER A 74 -12.87 -8.33 -1.73
C SER A 74 -11.36 -8.31 -1.98
N THR A 75 -10.64 -9.36 -1.56
CA THR A 75 -9.19 -9.47 -1.83
C THR A 75 -8.93 -9.55 -3.33
N CYS A 76 -7.95 -8.81 -3.82
CA CYS A 76 -7.56 -8.88 -5.23
C CYS A 76 -7.09 -10.31 -5.57
N PRO A 77 -7.67 -10.97 -6.59
CA PRO A 77 -7.28 -12.34 -6.95
C PRO A 77 -5.84 -12.41 -7.47
N ARG A 78 -5.27 -11.29 -7.91
CA ARG A 78 -3.88 -11.18 -8.39
C ARG A 78 -2.89 -10.79 -7.29
N ALA A 79 -3.31 -10.70 -6.02
CA ALA A 79 -2.43 -10.25 -4.94
C ALA A 79 -1.13 -11.08 -4.86
N ASP A 80 -1.23 -12.40 -4.96
CA ASP A 80 -0.05 -13.27 -4.84
C ASP A 80 0.81 -13.28 -6.10
N LEU A 81 0.19 -13.17 -7.28
CA LEU A 81 0.94 -12.99 -8.53
C LEU A 81 1.72 -11.67 -8.53
N ALA A 82 1.10 -10.57 -8.10
CA ALA A 82 1.75 -9.26 -8.03
C ALA A 82 2.95 -9.27 -7.07
N LYS A 83 2.84 -9.96 -5.92
CA LYS A 83 3.97 -10.15 -4.99
C LYS A 83 5.11 -10.92 -5.67
N LEU A 84 4.79 -11.98 -6.40
CA LEU A 84 5.78 -12.80 -7.09
C LEU A 84 6.48 -12.02 -8.22
N GLU A 85 5.72 -11.32 -9.06
CA GLU A 85 6.26 -10.48 -10.13
C GLU A 85 7.20 -9.39 -9.58
N VAL A 86 6.79 -8.68 -8.54
CA VAL A 86 7.63 -7.64 -7.90
C VAL A 86 8.90 -8.24 -7.28
N THR A 87 8.79 -9.42 -6.66
CA THR A 87 9.95 -10.10 -6.04
C THR A 87 10.96 -10.54 -7.11
N ILE A 88 10.48 -11.14 -8.19
CA ILE A 88 11.33 -11.55 -9.32
C ILE A 88 11.98 -10.32 -9.96
N PHE A 89 11.20 -9.29 -10.25
CA PHE A 89 11.71 -8.05 -10.83
C PHE A 89 12.80 -7.45 -9.93
N LEU A 90 12.54 -7.32 -8.63
CA LEU A 90 13.49 -6.72 -7.68
C LEU A 90 14.78 -7.57 -7.58
N HIS A 91 14.66 -8.89 -7.55
CA HIS A 91 15.82 -9.79 -7.52
C HIS A 91 16.74 -9.57 -8.74
N TYR A 92 16.17 -9.61 -9.94
CA TYR A 92 16.94 -9.37 -11.17
C TYR A 92 17.47 -7.94 -11.26
N PHE A 93 16.67 -6.96 -10.83
CA PHE A 93 17.03 -5.56 -10.89
C PHE A 93 18.21 -5.24 -9.99
N LEU A 94 18.16 -5.66 -8.71
CA LEU A 94 19.23 -5.41 -7.74
C LEU A 94 20.55 -6.09 -8.09
N LEU A 95 20.51 -7.25 -8.77
CA LEU A 95 21.73 -7.99 -9.14
C LEU A 95 22.44 -7.39 -10.37
N ASN A 96 21.71 -6.82 -11.33
CA ASN A 96 22.26 -6.46 -12.63
C ASN A 96 22.25 -4.96 -12.91
N TYR A 97 21.49 -4.16 -12.17
CA TYR A 97 21.27 -2.75 -12.46
C TYR A 97 21.49 -1.86 -11.22
N LYS A 98 21.97 -0.65 -11.47
CA LYS A 98 22.03 0.45 -10.51
C LYS A 98 21.07 1.55 -10.97
N LEU A 99 20.24 2.02 -10.05
CA LEU A 99 19.32 3.13 -10.27
C LEU A 99 19.89 4.39 -9.60
N VAL A 100 19.99 5.49 -10.35
CA VAL A 100 20.36 6.82 -9.83
C VAL A 100 19.23 7.77 -10.15
N GLN A 101 18.54 8.27 -9.13
CA GLN A 101 17.50 9.28 -9.29
C GLN A 101 18.12 10.60 -9.74
N LEU A 102 17.48 11.28 -10.69
CA LEU A 102 17.94 12.60 -11.16
C LEU A 102 17.55 13.71 -10.18
N ASN A 103 16.43 13.55 -9.48
CA ASN A 103 15.91 14.53 -8.53
C ASN A 103 15.60 13.87 -7.18
N PRO A 104 16.58 13.78 -6.27
CA PRO A 104 16.33 13.25 -4.92
C PRO A 104 15.52 14.27 -4.10
N GLY A 105 14.32 13.88 -3.65
CA GLY A 105 13.45 14.73 -2.83
C GLY A 105 12.48 15.60 -3.62
N GLY A 106 12.14 15.19 -4.84
CA GLY A 106 11.10 15.83 -5.64
C GLY A 106 9.72 15.89 -4.94
N PRO A 107 8.83 16.80 -5.38
CA PRO A 107 7.49 16.92 -4.83
C PRO A 107 6.70 15.62 -5.03
N VAL A 108 5.87 15.28 -4.04
CA VAL A 108 5.03 14.08 -4.03
C VAL A 108 3.56 14.51 -4.00
N ASN A 109 2.75 13.92 -4.88
CA ASN A 109 1.31 14.01 -4.82
C ASN A 109 0.79 13.06 -3.74
N TYR A 110 -0.17 13.52 -2.94
CA TYR A 110 -0.77 12.73 -1.86
C TYR A 110 -2.18 12.23 -2.19
N PHE A 111 -2.79 12.78 -3.26
CA PHE A 111 -4.15 12.46 -3.67
C PHE A 111 -4.19 12.29 -5.20
N PRO A 112 -4.82 11.21 -5.73
CA PRO A 112 -5.54 10.15 -5.02
C PRO A 112 -4.63 9.08 -4.38
N SER A 113 -3.39 8.95 -4.83
CA SER A 113 -2.36 8.03 -4.31
C SER A 113 -1.06 8.78 -4.03
N LEU A 114 -0.11 8.11 -3.35
CA LEU A 114 1.21 8.67 -3.09
C LEU A 114 2.11 8.44 -4.31
N ASP A 115 2.31 9.47 -5.12
CA ASP A 115 3.11 9.39 -6.35
C ASP A 115 4.04 10.58 -6.53
N PRO A 116 5.27 10.36 -7.03
CA PRO A 116 6.21 11.44 -7.32
C PRO A 116 5.67 12.30 -8.47
N ALA A 117 5.53 13.61 -8.25
CA ALA A 117 4.94 14.51 -9.24
C ALA A 117 5.82 14.68 -10.49
N ASP A 118 7.12 14.39 -10.38
CA ASP A 118 8.10 14.43 -11.47
C ASP A 118 8.30 13.07 -12.17
N ASN A 119 7.40 12.11 -11.95
CA ASN A 119 7.47 10.74 -12.46
C ASN A 119 8.76 9.99 -12.06
N CYS A 120 9.50 10.44 -11.03
CA CYS A 120 10.69 9.76 -10.53
C CYS A 120 11.73 9.41 -11.63
N LEU A 121 12.06 10.37 -12.50
CA LEU A 121 13.05 10.15 -13.56
C LEU A 121 14.39 9.67 -12.96
N ALA A 122 14.87 8.54 -13.47
CA ALA A 122 16.08 7.91 -12.99
C ALA A 122 16.93 7.35 -14.14
N LYS A 123 18.25 7.41 -13.96
CA LYS A 123 19.22 6.78 -14.85
C LYS A 123 19.47 5.35 -14.39
N ILE A 124 19.29 4.40 -15.30
CA ILE A 124 19.57 2.99 -15.07
C ILE A 124 20.92 2.66 -15.69
N ILE A 125 21.82 2.10 -14.87
CA ILE A 125 23.17 1.69 -15.29
C ILE A 125 23.26 0.18 -15.11
N LYS A 126 23.56 -0.55 -16.18
CA LYS A 126 23.80 -1.99 -16.12
C LYS A 126 25.19 -2.23 -15.50
N ILE A 127 25.25 -3.01 -14.43
CA ILE A 127 26.47 -3.32 -13.67
C ILE A 127 27.13 -4.59 -14.24
N ARG A 128 26.33 -5.57 -14.66
CA ARG A 128 26.76 -6.86 -15.17
C ARG A 128 26.00 -7.20 -16.44
#